data_AF-A0A969SPY3-F1
#
_entry.id   AF-A0A969SPY3-F1
#
_cell.length_a   1.000
_cell.length_b   1.000
_cell.length_c   1.000
_cell.angle_alpha   90.00
_cell.angle_beta   90.00
_cell.angle_gamma   90.00
#
_symmetry.space_group_name_H-M   'P 1'
#
loop_
_entity.id
_entity.type
_entity.pdbx_description
1 polymer ?
#
loop_
_entity_poly.entity_id
_entity_poly.type
_entity_poly.pdbx_seq_one_letter_code
_entity_poly.pdbx_strand_id
1 'polypeptide(L)'
;MTPFIIAERGKERHYWHAHNHHEFDAEKWRGATITRAKGLGTLTKEDWRHSLQNIVSIPLVDDGNMKESLDLVFNGTRADDRKTWLGI
;
A
#
# COMPACT_ATOMS: atom_id res chain seq x y z
N MET A 1 -4.71 1.41 6.84
CA MET A 1 -4.29 0.88 5.52
C MET A 1 -4.58 -0.60 5.49
N THR A 2 -5.22 -1.07 4.44
CA THR A 2 -5.51 -2.51 4.25
C THR A 2 -4.28 -3.25 3.74
N PRO A 3 -4.27 -4.60 3.77
CA PRO A 3 -3.20 -5.40 3.19
C PRO A 3 -2.97 -5.08 1.71
N PHE A 4 -1.72 -5.23 1.27
CA PHE A 4 -1.26 -5.09 -0.11
C PHE A 4 -1.06 -6.45 -0.78
N ILE A 5 -0.55 -7.43 -0.01
CA ILE A 5 -0.43 -8.85 -0.41
C ILE A 5 -1.06 -9.71 0.67
N ILE A 6 -1.81 -10.74 0.25
CA ILE A 6 -2.43 -11.73 1.11
C ILE A 6 -2.02 -13.11 0.60
N ALA A 7 -1.46 -13.95 1.47
CA ALA A 7 -1.19 -15.36 1.18
C ALA A 7 -2.14 -16.24 2.00
N GLU A 8 -2.77 -17.23 1.36
CA GLU A 8 -3.70 -18.14 2.00
C GLU A 8 -3.30 -19.60 1.73
N ARG A 9 -3.09 -20.38 2.81
CA ARG A 9 -2.80 -21.81 2.74
C ARG A 9 -3.73 -22.55 3.70
N GLY A 10 -4.81 -23.12 3.15
CA GLY A 10 -5.85 -23.77 3.95
C GLY A 10 -6.57 -22.76 4.84
N LYS A 11 -6.41 -22.86 6.17
CA LYS A 11 -7.01 -21.93 7.15
C LYS A 11 -6.05 -20.81 7.58
N GLU A 12 -4.79 -20.90 7.20
CA GLU A 12 -3.78 -19.90 7.53
C GLU A 12 -3.81 -18.76 6.51
N ARG A 13 -3.83 -17.53 7.00
CA ARG A 13 -3.71 -16.31 6.20
C ARG A 13 -2.59 -15.45 6.73
N HIS A 14 -1.80 -14.90 5.81
CA HIS A 14 -0.72 -13.97 6.12
C HIS A 14 -0.87 -12.70 5.29
N TYR A 15 -0.53 -11.57 5.91
CA TYR A 15 -0.83 -10.25 5.39
C TYR A 15 0.44 -9.40 5.36
N TRP A 16 0.70 -8.79 4.21
CA TRP A 16 1.73 -7.76 4.08
C TRP A 16 1.09 -6.45 3.64
N HIS A 17 1.53 -5.35 4.20
CA HIS A 17 1.09 -3.99 3.94
C HIS A 17 2.13 -3.22 3.12
N ALA A 18 1.81 -1.99 2.71
CA ALA A 18 2.69 -1.17 1.87
C ALA A 18 4.12 -1.01 2.45
N HIS A 19 4.27 -0.89 3.77
CA HIS A 19 5.57 -0.68 4.40
C HIS A 19 6.44 -1.96 4.47
N ASN A 20 5.85 -3.15 4.50
CA ASN A 20 6.57 -4.42 4.66
C ASN A 20 6.34 -5.43 3.53
N HIS A 21 5.71 -5.03 2.42
CA HIS A 21 5.46 -5.94 1.29
C HIS A 21 6.72 -6.51 0.65
N HIS A 22 7.87 -5.84 0.82
CA HIS A 22 9.16 -6.31 0.35
C HIS A 22 9.68 -7.53 1.12
N GLU A 23 9.12 -7.82 2.30
CA GLU A 23 9.43 -9.01 3.10
C GLU A 23 8.69 -10.28 2.60
N PHE A 24 7.74 -10.11 1.66
CA PHE A 24 7.05 -11.24 1.05
C PHE A 24 8.03 -12.12 0.26
N ASP A 25 8.04 -13.41 0.60
CA ASP A 25 8.89 -14.42 -0.03
C ASP A 25 8.01 -15.44 -0.76
N ALA A 26 8.01 -15.36 -2.10
CA ALA A 26 7.19 -16.21 -2.95
C ALA A 26 7.53 -17.70 -2.80
N GLU A 27 8.78 -18.05 -2.50
CA GLU A 27 9.21 -19.45 -2.39
C GLU A 27 8.67 -20.09 -1.11
N LYS A 28 8.69 -19.37 0.01
CA LYS A 28 8.09 -19.84 1.28
C LYS A 28 6.59 -20.10 1.16
N TRP A 29 5.92 -19.31 0.33
CA TRP A 29 4.47 -19.38 0.11
C TRP A 29 4.09 -20.18 -1.14
N ARG A 30 5.00 -20.98 -1.69
CA ARG A 30 4.70 -21.89 -2.80
C ARG A 30 3.48 -22.77 -2.49
N GLY A 31 2.55 -22.87 -3.44
CA GLY A 31 1.29 -23.62 -3.29
C GLY A 31 0.21 -22.94 -2.44
N ALA A 32 0.46 -21.73 -1.90
CA ALA A 32 -0.58 -20.89 -1.33
C ALA A 32 -1.27 -20.07 -2.42
N THR A 33 -2.50 -19.65 -2.16
CA THR A 33 -3.20 -18.66 -3.00
C THR A 33 -2.65 -17.27 -2.64
N ILE A 34 -2.03 -16.60 -3.62
CA ILE A 34 -1.48 -15.25 -3.44
C ILE A 34 -2.40 -14.23 -4.09
N THR A 35 -2.87 -13.27 -3.31
CA THR A 35 -3.73 -12.17 -3.77
C THR A 35 -3.01 -10.85 -3.61
N ARG A 36 -2.92 -10.09 -4.71
CA ARG A 36 -2.52 -8.68 -4.67
C ARG A 36 -3.75 -7.80 -4.53
N ALA A 37 -3.98 -7.27 -3.33
CA ALA A 37 -5.16 -6.46 -3.01
C ALA A 37 -4.99 -5.04 -3.55
N LYS A 38 -5.30 -4.85 -4.85
CA LYS A 38 -5.20 -3.55 -5.54
C LYS A 38 -6.36 -2.60 -5.22
N GLY A 39 -7.50 -3.14 -4.80
CA GLY A 39 -8.69 -2.37 -4.48
C GLY A 39 -9.42 -2.91 -3.27
N LEU A 40 -10.19 -2.05 -2.60
CA LEU A 40 -10.90 -2.39 -1.38
C LEU A 40 -11.95 -3.50 -1.57
N GLY A 41 -12.52 -3.62 -2.78
CA GLY A 41 -13.48 -4.68 -3.13
C GLY A 41 -12.86 -6.07 -3.30
N THR A 42 -11.53 -6.18 -3.32
CA THR A 42 -10.83 -7.48 -3.40
C THR A 42 -10.79 -8.21 -2.05
N LEU A 43 -11.00 -7.49 -0.95
CA LEU A 43 -10.89 -8.02 0.41
C LEU A 43 -12.12 -8.84 0.79
N THR A 44 -11.90 -10.03 1.35
CA THR A 44 -12.99 -10.81 1.93
C THR A 44 -13.40 -10.28 3.30
N LYS A 45 -14.48 -10.81 3.88
CA LYS A 45 -14.94 -10.44 5.22
C LYS A 45 -13.87 -10.71 6.29
N GLU A 46 -13.10 -11.77 6.11
CA GLU A 46 -11.97 -12.15 6.97
C GLU A 46 -10.86 -11.12 6.91
N ASP A 47 -10.51 -10.63 5.72
CA ASP A 47 -9.45 -9.63 5.53
C ASP A 47 -9.84 -8.28 6.11
N TRP A 48 -11.11 -7.90 5.97
CA TRP A 48 -11.67 -6.73 6.64
C TRP A 48 -11.61 -6.87 8.15
N ARG A 49 -12.02 -8.02 8.69
CA ARG A 49 -11.94 -8.28 10.14
C ARG A 49 -10.50 -8.17 10.63
N HIS A 50 -9.54 -8.77 9.92
CA HIS A 50 -8.12 -8.65 10.24
C HIS A 50 -7.66 -7.19 10.24
N SER A 51 -8.00 -6.42 9.20
CA SER A 51 -7.60 -5.02 9.05
C SER A 51 -8.17 -4.11 10.14
N LEU A 52 -9.38 -4.39 10.61
CA LEU A 52 -10.04 -3.64 11.67
C LEU A 52 -9.50 -3.98 13.06
N GLN A 53 -9.02 -5.22 13.26
CA GLN A 53 -8.42 -5.67 14.52
C GLN A 53 -6.93 -5.30 14.62
N ASN A 54 -6.23 -5.24 13.48
CA ASN A 54 -4.80 -4.94 13.38
C ASN A 54 -4.61 -3.66 12.56
N ILE A 55 -4.99 -2.54 13.16
CA ILE A 55 -5.02 -1.25 12.46
C ILE A 55 -3.58 -0.83 12.15
N VAL A 56 -3.26 -0.77 10.85
CA VAL A 56 -2.06 -0.13 10.34
C VAL A 56 -2.42 1.29 9.91
N SER A 57 -2.05 2.31 10.68
CA SER A 57 -2.25 3.72 10.34
C SER A 57 -0.92 4.42 10.09
N ILE A 58 -0.95 5.41 9.19
CA ILE A 58 0.19 6.32 8.97
C ILE A 58 -0.34 7.73 9.23
N PRO A 59 0.19 8.46 10.22
CA PRO A 59 -0.18 9.84 10.45
C PRO A 59 0.37 10.72 9.33
N LEU A 60 -0.39 11.74 8.94
CA LEU A 60 0.11 12.82 8.10
C LEU A 60 0.70 13.89 9.02
N VAL A 61 2.01 14.14 8.87
CA VAL A 61 2.75 15.13 9.64
C VAL A 61 3.43 16.08 8.65
N ASP A 62 3.26 17.38 8.88
CA ASP A 62 3.94 18.40 8.08
C ASP A 62 5.42 18.45 8.47
N ASP A 63 6.29 18.23 7.49
CA ASP A 63 7.75 18.30 7.61
C ASP A 63 8.29 19.71 7.29
N GLY A 64 7.41 20.67 7.01
CA GLY A 64 7.74 22.02 6.57
C GLY A 64 7.67 22.20 5.05
N ASN A 65 7.56 21.11 4.28
CA ASN A 65 7.56 21.14 2.81
C ASN A 65 6.17 20.84 2.22
N MET A 66 5.14 20.62 3.05
CA MET A 66 3.82 20.19 2.58
C MET A 66 3.22 21.15 1.54
N LYS A 67 3.30 22.46 1.79
CA LYS A 67 2.76 23.48 0.87
C LYS A 67 3.43 23.43 -0.50
N GLU A 68 4.76 23.37 -0.53
CA GLU A 68 5.53 23.33 -1.77
C GLU A 68 5.30 22.03 -2.53
N SER A 69 5.23 20.90 -1.83
CA SER A 69 4.94 19.59 -2.40
C SER A 69 3.55 19.56 -3.05
N LEU A 70 2.54 20.09 -2.37
CA LEU A 70 1.18 20.18 -2.91
C LEU A 70 1.11 21.11 -4.13
N ASP A 71 1.82 22.25 -4.10
CA ASP A 71 1.89 23.15 -5.25
C ASP A 71 2.56 22.46 -6.46
N LEU A 72 3.70 21.79 -6.29
CA LEU A 72 4.36 21.03 -7.36
C LEU A 72 3.41 19.99 -8.00
N VAL A 73 2.71 19.21 -7.17
CA VAL A 73 1.88 18.09 -7.63
C VAL A 73 0.60 18.57 -8.32
N PHE A 74 -0.09 19.58 -7.77
CA PHE A 74 -1.44 19.93 -8.21
C PHE A 74 -1.54 21.22 -9.03
N ASN A 75 -0.51 22.07 -9.04
CA ASN A 75 -0.53 23.31 -9.82
C ASN A 75 -0.39 23.02 -11.32
N GLY A 76 -1.41 23.39 -12.10
CA GLY A 76 -1.46 23.17 -13.55
C GLY A 76 -0.32 23.83 -14.32
N THR A 77 0.28 24.89 -13.79
CA THR A 77 1.38 25.61 -14.45
C THR A 77 2.74 24.95 -14.27
N ARG A 78 2.87 24.00 -13.34
CA ARG A 78 4.15 23.35 -12.97
C ARG A 78 4.41 22.03 -13.69
N ALA A 79 3.93 21.91 -14.92
CA ALA A 79 4.03 20.66 -15.69
C ALA A 79 5.49 20.24 -15.95
N ASP A 80 6.37 21.18 -16.31
CA ASP A 80 7.79 20.88 -16.58
C ASP A 80 8.58 20.56 -15.30
N ASP A 81 8.24 21.20 -14.19
CA ASP A 81 8.83 20.88 -12.88
C ASP A 81 8.49 19.44 -12.47
N ARG A 82 7.26 18.98 -12.73
CA ARG A 82 6.86 17.59 -12.48
C ARG A 82 7.60 16.59 -13.36
N LYS A 83 7.91 16.92 -14.62
CA LYS A 83 8.73 16.07 -15.50
C LYS A 83 10.13 15.88 -14.92
N THR A 84 10.76 17.00 -14.56
CA THR A 84 12.07 17.02 -13.90
C THR A 84 12.06 16.19 -12.62
N TRP A 85 11.03 16.34 -11.79
CA TRP A 85 10.86 15.57 -10.55
C TRP A 85 10.70 14.06 -10.78
N LEU A 86 10.01 13.65 -11.84
CA LEU A 86 9.84 12.25 -12.23
C LEU A 86 11.05 11.68 -13.00
N GLY A 87 12.02 12.52 -13.38
CA GLY A 87 13.20 12.13 -14.14
C GLY A 87 12.91 11.81 -15.61
N ILE A 88 11.91 12.46 -16.22
CA ILE A 88 11.50 12.27 -17.61
C ILE A 88 11.58 13.56 -18.44
#